data_AF-A0A1G1DZJ7-F1
#
_entry.id   AF-A0A1G1DZJ7-F1
#
_cell.length_a   1.000
_cell.length_b   1.000
_cell.length_c   1.000
_cell.angle_alpha   90.00
_cell.angle_beta   90.00
_cell.angle_gamma   90.00
#
_symmetry.space_group_name_H-M   'P 1'
#
loop_
_entity.id
_entity.type
_entity.pdbx_description
1 polymer ?
#
loop_
_entity_poly.entity_id
_entity_poly.type
_entity_poly.pdbx_seq_one_letter_code
_entity_poly.pdbx_strand_id
1 'polypeptide(L)' 'MPLKGLMWIGGKVKEMVEREMTDEPKIHEELLELQMRLEMDEITEEEYEKSEGKLMEKLEEIRRYKEKEGG' A
#
# COMPACT_ATOMS: atom_id res chain seq x y z
N MET A 1 -1.57 -16.73 -16.93
CA MET A 1 -2.27 -15.57 -16.35
C MET A 1 -2.27 -15.71 -14.82
N PRO A 2 -1.30 -15.13 -14.08
CA PRO A 2 -1.12 -15.44 -12.67
C PRO A 2 -2.01 -14.57 -11.76
N LEU A 3 -3.34 -14.67 -11.87
CA LEU A 3 -4.26 -14.00 -10.95
C LEU A 3 -4.23 -14.62 -9.52
N LYS A 4 -3.63 -15.82 -9.37
CA LYS A 4 -3.52 -16.52 -8.08
C LYS A 4 -2.41 -15.98 -7.16
N GLY A 5 -1.44 -15.22 -7.69
CA GLY A 5 -0.35 -14.66 -6.87
C GLY A 5 -0.80 -13.47 -6.01
N LEU A 6 -1.67 -12.62 -6.55
CA LEU A 6 -2.13 -11.38 -5.92
C LEU A 6 -3.09 -11.64 -4.75
N MET A 7 -3.98 -12.64 -4.88
CA MET A 7 -4.92 -13.01 -3.81
C MET A 7 -4.21 -13.61 -2.58
N TRP A 8 -3.03 -14.19 -2.75
CA TRP A 8 -2.19 -14.67 -1.64
C TRP A 8 -1.47 -13.52 -0.91
N ILE A 9 -1.06 -12.47 -1.63
CA ILE A 9 -0.43 -11.29 -1.03
C ILE A 9 -1.46 -10.47 -0.24
N GLY A 10 -2.66 -10.24 -0.79
CA GLY A 10 -3.73 -9.53 -0.09
C GLY A 10 -4.14 -10.20 1.24
N GLY A 11 -4.15 -11.53 1.28
CA GLY A 11 -4.38 -12.28 2.52
C GLY A 11 -3.26 -12.10 3.56
N LYS A 12 -1.99 -12.05 3.13
CA LYS A 12 -0.84 -11.82 4.02
C LYS A 12 -0.72 -10.41 4.54
N VAL A 13 -1.06 -9.40 3.73
CA VAL A 13 -1.14 -8.01 4.19
C VAL A 13 -2.18 -7.93 5.29
N LYS A 14 -3.38 -8.49 5.07
CA LYS A 14 -4.46 -8.58 6.05
C LYS A 14 -4.03 -9.23 7.38
N GLU A 15 -3.27 -10.32 7.31
CA GLU A 15 -2.79 -11.05 8.50
C GLU A 15 -1.68 -10.30 9.26
N MET A 16 -0.85 -9.49 8.58
CA MET A 16 0.14 -8.62 9.23
C MET A 16 -0.49 -7.38 9.88
N VAL A 17 -1.64 -6.90 9.38
CA VAL A 17 -2.39 -5.75 9.93
C VAL A 17 -2.84 -5.98 11.37
N GLU A 18 -3.31 -7.19 11.69
CA GLU A 18 -3.88 -7.49 13.02
C GLU A 18 -2.82 -7.50 14.13
N ARG A 19 -1.53 -7.61 13.80
CA ARG A 19 -0.51 -7.88 14.81
C ARG A 19 0.32 -6.71 15.30
N GLU A 20 0.62 -5.66 14.52
CA GLU A 20 1.58 -4.66 15.07
C GLU A 20 1.69 -3.28 14.38
N MET A 21 0.93 -2.96 13.34
CA MET A 21 1.10 -1.67 12.63
C MET A 21 -0.24 -1.01 12.36
N THR A 22 -0.59 0.03 13.10
CA THR A 22 -1.87 0.73 12.96
C THR A 22 -1.99 1.60 11.70
N ASP A 23 -0.89 1.86 10.97
CA ASP A 23 -0.88 2.87 9.88
C ASP A 23 -0.26 2.40 8.55
N GLU A 24 0.81 1.59 8.59
CA GLU A 24 1.49 1.07 7.38
C GLU A 24 0.64 0.12 6.52
N PRO A 25 -0.21 -0.76 7.07
CA PRO A 25 -0.96 -1.69 6.25
C PRO A 25 -2.03 -1.02 5.38
N LYS A 26 -2.60 0.10 5.82
CA LYS A 26 -3.57 0.84 5.02
C LYS A 26 -2.94 1.40 3.74
N ILE A 27 -1.70 1.86 3.81
CA ILE A 27 -0.95 2.32 2.64
C ILE A 27 -0.64 1.15 1.69
N HIS A 28 -0.31 -0.03 2.24
CA HIS A 28 -0.10 -1.23 1.43
C HIS A 28 -1.38 -1.68 0.72
N GLU A 29 -2.54 -1.61 1.38
CA GLU A 29 -3.84 -1.89 0.74
C GLU A 29 -4.14 -0.90 -0.39
N GLU A 30 -3.91 0.40 -0.17
CA GLU A 30 -4.12 1.45 -1.19
C GLU A 30 -3.16 1.28 -2.40
N LEU A 31 -1.91 0.87 -2.17
CA LEU A 31 -0.95 0.54 -3.24
C LEU A 31 -1.39 -0.68 -4.06
N LEU A 32 -1.88 -1.72 -3.38
CA LEU A 32 -2.37 -2.93 -4.05
C LEU A 32 -3.57 -2.61 -4.96
N GLU A 33 -4.50 -1.79 -4.47
CA GLU A 33 -5.66 -1.35 -5.26
C GLU A 33 -5.23 -0.55 -6.49
N LEU A 34 -4.27 0.37 -6.36
CA LEU A 34 -3.71 1.11 -7.49
C LEU A 34 -3.09 0.19 -8.54
N GLN A 35 -2.32 -0.81 -8.10
CA GLN A 35 -1.69 -1.76 -9.02
C GLN A 35 -2.75 -2.61 -9.75
N MET A 36 -3.82 -3.03 -9.06
CA MET A 36 -4.93 -3.74 -9.70
C MET A 36 -5.62 -2.88 -10.75
N ARG A 37 -5.85 -1.59 -10.47
CA ARG A 37 -6.47 -0.66 -11.41
C ARG A 37 -5.60 -0.43 -12.64
N LEU A 38 -4.27 -0.37 -12.47
CA LEU A 38 -3.33 -0.29 -13.59
C LEU A 38 -3.37 -1.57 -14.44
N GLU A 39 -3.36 -2.75 -13.81
CA GLU A 39 -3.45 -4.04 -14.50
C GLU A 39 -4.77 -4.24 -15.27
N MET A 40 -5.84 -3.56 -14.83
CA MET A 40 -7.15 -3.56 -15.48
C MET A 40 -7.31 -2.43 -16.53
N ASP A 41 -6.24 -1.68 -16.84
CA ASP A 41 -6.26 -0.50 -17.70
C ASP A 41 -7.31 0.57 -17.26
N GLU A 42 -7.68 0.59 -15.97
CA GLU A 42 -8.59 1.60 -15.40
C GLU A 42 -7.89 2.92 -15.09
N ILE A 43 -6.56 2.87 -14.93
CA ILE A 43 -5.68 4.04 -14.78
C ILE A 43 -4.47 3.88 -15.68
N THR A 44 -3.88 4.99 -16.06
CA THR A 44 -2.61 5.04 -16.78
C THR A 44 -1.41 4.89 -15.83
N GLU A 45 -0.25 4.55 -16.39
CA GLU A 45 1.01 4.49 -15.65
C GLU A 45 1.36 5.84 -15.00
N GLU A 46 1.09 6.96 -15.67
CA GLU A 46 1.30 8.31 -15.13
C GLU A 46 0.39 8.60 -13.91
N GLU A 47 -0.86 8.13 -13.96
CA GLU A 47 -1.81 8.24 -12.84
C GLU A 47 -1.42 7.32 -11.67
N TYR A 48 -0.89 6.13 -11.98
CA TYR A 48 -0.33 5.22 -11.00
C TYR A 48 0.86 5.88 -10.28
N GLU A 49 1.88 6.34 -10.99
CA GLU A 49 3.09 6.96 -10.42
C GLU A 49 2.74 8.17 -9.54
N LYS A 50 1.82 9.02 -10.00
CA LYS A 50 1.35 10.18 -9.23
C LYS A 50 0.63 9.78 -7.94
N SER A 51 -0.08 8.67 -7.94
CA SER A 51 -0.83 8.20 -6.77
C SER A 51 0.09 7.43 -5.81
N GLU A 52 0.97 6.58 -6.33
CA GLU A 52 2.02 5.90 -5.58
C GLU A 52 2.92 6.89 -4.85
N GLY A 53 3.36 7.96 -5.52
CA GLY A 53 4.18 9.01 -4.89
C GLY A 53 3.53 9.63 -3.65
N LYS A 54 2.23 9.92 -3.72
CA LYS A 54 1.47 10.46 -2.56
C LYS A 54 1.37 9.47 -1.41
N LEU A 55 1.20 8.18 -1.73
CA LEU A 55 1.14 7.11 -0.73
C LEU A 55 2.50 6.94 -0.04
N MET A 56 3.59 7.04 -0.79
CA MET A 56 4.95 7.01 -0.24
C MET A 56 5.24 8.22 0.65
N GLU A 57 4.86 9.43 0.25
CA GLU A 57 4.99 10.63 1.09
C GLU A 57 4.26 10.46 2.43
N LYS A 58 3.03 9.93 2.41
CA LYS A 58 2.23 9.64 3.60
C LYS A 58 2.90 8.58 4.49
N LEU A 59 3.51 7.55 3.90
CA LEU A 59 4.25 6.53 4.64
C LEU A 59 5.46 7.12 5.36
N GLU A 60 6.20 8.01 4.69
CA GLU A 60 7.32 8.72 5.31
C GLU A 60 6.86 9.61 6.46
N GLU A 61 5.75 10.32 6.31
CA GLU A 61 5.18 11.13 7.40
C GLU A 61 4.86 10.26 8.61
N ILE A 62 4.14 9.16 8.42
CA ILE A 62 3.79 8.21 9.50
C ILE A 62 5.05 7.69 10.19
N ARG A 63 6.08 7.31 9.42
CA ARG A 63 7.37 6.85 9.98
C ARG A 63 8.03 7.95 10.80
N ARG A 64 8.10 9.19 10.28
CA ARG A 64 8.65 10.35 11.01
C ARG A 64 7.87 10.66 12.29
N TYR A 65 6.54 10.49 12.29
CA TYR A 65 5.73 10.68 13.50
C TYR A 65 6.01 9.60 14.55
N LYS A 66 6.10 8.32 14.14
CA LYS A 66 6.43 7.22 15.04
C LYS A 66 7.83 7.35 15.65
N GLU A 67 8.81 7.78 14.86
CA GLU A 67 10.17 8.05 15.37
C GLU A 67 10.21 9.19 16.40
N LYS A 68 9.31 10.18 16.31
CA LYS A 68 9.23 11.29 17.26
C LYS A 68 8.44 10.97 18.54
N GLU A 69 7.41 10.14 18.46
CA GLU A 69 6.59 9.74 19.63
C GLU A 69 7.21 8.59 20.44
N GLY A 70 8.16 7.84 19.86
CA GLY A 70 8.90 6.76 20.53
C GLY A 70 10.21 7.17 21.21
N GLY A 71 10.51 8.48 21.30
CA GLY A 71 11.75 9.04 21.87
C GLY A 71 11.58 9.66 23.24
#